data_AF-A0A5K1EJL8-F1
#
_entry.id   AF-A0A5K1EJL8-F1
#
_cell.length_a   1.000
_cell.length_b   1.000
_cell.length_c   1.000
_cell.angle_alpha   90.00
_cell.angle_beta   90.00
_cell.angle_gamma   90.00
#
_symmetry.space_group_name_H-M   'P 1'
#
loop_
_entity.id
_entity.type
_entity.pdbx_description
1 polymer ?
#
loop_
_entity_poly.entity_id
_entity_poly.type
_entity_poly.pdbx_seq_one_letter_code
_entity_poly.pdbx_strand_id
1 'polypeptide(L)' 'TYNADFDGDEMNVHFPQDEIARAEAYNIVNANEQYIVPTKGEPIRGLIQ' A
#
# COMPACT_ATOMS: atom_id res chain seq x y z
N THR A 1 5.17 2.42 3.84
CA THR A 1 4.71 3.45 2.89
C THR A 1 5.72 3.55 1.76
N TYR A 2 5.39 4.24 0.67
CA TYR A 2 6.19 4.26 -0.56
C TYR A 2 7.44 5.16 -0.49
N ASN A 3 7.62 5.92 0.58
CA ASN A 3 8.77 6.82 0.79
C ASN A 3 9.02 7.78 -0.40
N ALA A 4 7.93 8.29 -0.99
CA ALA A 4 7.97 9.23 -2.11
C ALA A 4 7.74 10.67 -1.62
N ASP A 5 8.38 11.66 -2.25
CA ASP A 5 8.36 13.08 -1.86
C ASP A 5 8.04 14.06 -3.01
N PHE A 6 7.56 13.54 -4.16
CA PHE A 6 7.15 14.30 -5.35
C PHE A 6 8.28 15.07 -6.08
N ASP A 7 9.52 14.60 -5.99
CA ASP A 7 10.68 15.19 -6.68
C ASP A 7 10.94 14.64 -8.10
N GLY A 8 10.13 13.67 -8.56
CA GLY A 8 10.31 12.97 -9.84
C GLY A 8 10.21 11.45 -9.73
N ASP A 9 9.94 10.90 -8.55
CA ASP A 9 9.70 9.47 -8.35
C ASP A 9 8.63 8.86 -9.27
N GLU A 10 8.97 7.73 -9.89
CA GLU A 10 8.06 6.94 -10.73
C GLU A 10 7.47 5.76 -9.95
N MET A 11 6.18 5.47 -10.15
CA MET A 11 5.49 4.33 -9.55
C MET A 11 4.92 3.39 -10.61
N ASN A 12 5.17 2.09 -10.43
CA ASN A 12 4.60 1.06 -11.29
C ASN A 12 3.19 0.68 -10.83
N VAL A 13 2.28 0.48 -11.80
CA VAL A 13 0.90 0.03 -11.56
C VAL A 13 0.70 -1.33 -12.20
N HIS A 14 0.11 -2.27 -11.44
CA HIS A 14 -0.19 -3.62 -11.90
C HIS A 14 -1.69 -3.87 -11.81
N PHE A 15 -2.27 -4.51 -12.84
CA PHE A 15 -3.70 -4.78 -12.92
C PHE A 15 -3.98 -6.30 -12.87
N PRO A 16 -4.51 -6.81 -11.74
CA PRO A 16 -4.85 -8.24 -11.62
C PRO A 16 -5.91 -8.67 -12.64
N GLN A 17 -5.66 -9.78 -13.34
CA GLN A 17 -6.58 -10.32 -14.35
C GLN A 17 -7.53 -11.39 -13.81
N ASP A 18 -7.07 -12.19 -12.84
CA ASP A 18 -7.86 -13.29 -12.28
C ASP A 18 -8.75 -12.84 -11.12
N GLU A 19 -9.90 -13.50 -10.96
CA GLU A 19 -10.85 -13.22 -9.88
C GLU A 19 -10.24 -13.44 -8.49
N ILE A 20 -9.39 -14.46 -8.33
CA ILE A 20 -8.71 -14.75 -7.05
C ILE A 20 -7.72 -13.63 -6.73
N ALA A 21 -6.85 -13.27 -7.69
CA ALA A 21 -5.86 -12.21 -7.50
C ALA A 21 -6.53 -10.85 -7.22
N ARG A 22 -7.67 -10.58 -7.87
CA ARG A 22 -8.48 -9.39 -7.61
C ARG A 22 -9.04 -9.39 -6.18
N ALA A 23 -9.59 -10.51 -5.72
CA ALA A 23 -10.10 -10.63 -4.35
C ALA A 23 -8.98 -10.46 -3.29
N GLU A 24 -7.79 -11.01 -3.53
CA GLU A 24 -6.64 -10.82 -2.63
C GLU A 24 -6.17 -9.36 -2.61
N ALA A 25 -6.09 -8.71 -3.77
CA ALA A 25 -5.74 -7.29 -3.86
C ALA A 25 -6.71 -6.39 -3.06
N TYR A 26 -8.02 -6.69 -3.12
CA TYR A 26 -9.03 -5.90 -2.41
C TYR A 26 -9.11 -6.15 -0.90
N ASN A 27 -8.84 -7.38 -0.44
CA ASN A 27 -9.08 -7.77 0.96
C ASN A 27 -7.80 -7.96 1.78
N ILE A 28 -6.65 -8.17 1.14
CA ILE A 28 -5.39 -8.43 1.86
C ILE A 28 -4.43 -7.25 1.65
N VAL A 29 -4.26 -6.81 0.41
CA VAL A 29 -3.27 -5.79 0.04
C VAL A 29 -3.83 -4.36 0.12
N ASN A 30 -5.05 -4.21 0.64
CA ASN A 30 -5.75 -2.93 0.72
C ASN A 30 -5.00 -1.95 1.62
N ALA A 31 -4.63 -0.80 1.04
CA ALA A 31 -3.90 0.24 1.75
C ALA A 31 -4.63 0.71 3.03
N ASN A 32 -5.96 0.75 3.04
CA ASN A 32 -6.74 1.20 4.19
C ASN A 32 -6.62 0.24 5.40
N GLU A 33 -6.41 -1.05 5.14
CA GLU A 33 -6.26 -2.08 6.17
C GLU A 33 -4.79 -2.29 6.57
N GLN A 34 -3.85 -1.83 5.74
CA GLN A 34 -2.40 -1.92 5.95
C GLN A 34 -1.84 -0.67 6.66
N TYR A 35 -2.38 -0.32 7.85
CA TYR A 35 -1.97 0.88 8.59
C TYR A 35 -0.88 0.63 9.66
N ILE A 36 -0.55 -0.63 9.97
CA ILE A 36 0.45 -1.01 10.99
C ILE A 36 1.71 -1.57 10.32
N VAL A 37 2.90 -1.22 10.83
CA VAL A 37 4.16 -1.88 10.45
C VAL A 37 4.25 -3.27 11.11
N PRO A 38 4.37 -4.38 10.35
CA PRO A 38 4.42 -5.72 10.94
C PRO A 38 5.59 -5.96 11.91
N THR A 39 6.70 -5.24 11.74
CA THR A 39 7.91 -5.42 12.56
C THR A 39 7.85 -4.77 13.93
N LYS A 40 7.02 -3.73 14.11
CA LYS A 40 6.99 -2.93 15.35
C LYS A 40 5.59 -2.71 15.93
N GLY A 41 4.53 -2.99 15.18
CA GLY A 41 3.15 -2.76 15.65
C GLY A 41 2.73 -1.29 15.68
N GLU A 42 3.58 -0.38 15.21
CA GLU A 42 3.32 1.06 15.18
C GLU A 42 2.64 1.47 13.85
N PRO A 43 1.82 2.54 13.84
CA PRO A 43 1.22 3.06 12.62
C PRO A 43 2.27 3.48 11.58
N ILE A 44 2.11 3.02 10.32
CA ILE A 44 3.01 3.33 9.21
C ILE A 44 2.63 4.61 8.46
N ARG A 45 1.40 5.11 8.65
CA ARG A 45 0.87 6.35 8.05
C ARG A 45 0.42 7.30 9.17
N GLY A 46 0.81 8.56 9.06
CA GLY A 46 0.42 9.64 9.95
C GLY A 46 0.09 10.91 9.15
N LEU A 47 -0.29 11.97 9.86
CA LEU A 47 -0.44 13.30 9.24
C LEU A 47 0.94 13.76 8.71
N ILE A 48 0.98 14.16 7.44
CA ILE A 48 2.17 14.71 6.78
C ILE A 48 1.83 16.09 6.19
N GLN A 49 2.86 16.85 5.85
CA GLN A 49 2.81 18.24 5.38
C GLN A 49 2.37 18.36 3.91
#